data_AF-A0A1G3IMA4-F1
#
_entry.id   AF-A0A1G3IMA4-F1
#
_cell.length_a   1.000
_cell.length_b   1.000
_cell.length_c   1.000
_cell.angle_alpha   90.00
_cell.angle_beta   90.00
_cell.angle_gamma   90.00
#
_symmetry.space_group_name_H-M   'P 1'
#
loop_
_entity.id
_entity.type
_entity.pdbx_description
1 polymer ?
#
loop_
_entity_poly.entity_id
_entity_poly.type
_entity_poly.pdbx_seq_one_letter_code
_entity_poly.pdbx_strand_id
1 'polypeptide(L)'
;GKTAIAEGLARRIVEGEVPDILKDAQVYALDMGSLLAGTKYRGDFEQRLKAVLKELKEAPNAVLFIDEIHTLIGAGAASGGTMDASNLLKPALSSGALKCIGATTYQEYRGIFDKDSALSRRFQKVDVPEPSVEQTIEILKGLKSRFEDHHSIKYSAAAITSAAELSSRFINDRHLPDKAIDVLDEAGAAQRILPKSKQKKMVGKHEIEEIIAKIARIPTRTVSHDDRNALKNLDRDLKATVFGQDKAIDALARAIKMSRSGLGNPQKPIGSFLFSGPTGVGKTEVARQLAYSMGMPIHRFDMSEYMERHAVSRLIGAPPGYVGFEQGGLLTEAISKQPHSVLLLDEIEKAHPDIFNILLQVMDHGTLTDNNGRKSDFRNVVIIMTTNAGAEALNKVQIGFTKSESAGDEMGDIKRLFTPEFRNRLDAIVSFAPLSKEIILRVVDKFLMQLDEQLHEKKVDAIFTDALKDYLADNGFDPLMGARPMARLIQDTIRSALADELLFGKLANGGKVTVDVKDGKVALEFEEEEVLA
;
A
#
# COMPACT_ATOMS: atom_id res chain seq x y z
N GLY A 1 25.61 -3.58 -4.69
CA GLY A 1 26.90 -3.76 -5.38
C GLY A 1 27.95 -4.53 -4.61
N LYS A 2 27.64 -5.68 -3.99
CA LYS A 2 28.66 -6.54 -3.34
C LYS A 2 29.55 -7.23 -4.39
N THR A 3 28.91 -7.83 -5.38
CA THR A 3 29.54 -8.46 -6.56
C THR A 3 30.41 -7.46 -7.33
N ALA A 4 29.91 -6.24 -7.56
CA ALA A 4 30.64 -5.18 -8.24
C ALA A 4 31.98 -4.81 -7.56
N ILE A 5 32.08 -4.92 -6.23
CA ILE A 5 33.35 -4.69 -5.51
C ILE A 5 34.35 -5.82 -5.79
N ALA A 6 33.88 -7.08 -5.81
CA ALA A 6 34.73 -8.22 -6.13
C ALA A 6 35.23 -8.17 -7.58
N GLU A 7 34.35 -7.83 -8.53
CA GLU A 7 34.73 -7.58 -9.93
C GLU A 7 35.69 -6.40 -10.06
N GLY A 8 35.46 -5.33 -9.30
CA GLY A 8 36.35 -4.17 -9.24
C GLY A 8 37.76 -4.51 -8.75
N LEU A 9 37.87 -5.42 -7.77
CA LEU A 9 39.17 -5.94 -7.33
C LEU A 9 39.86 -6.73 -8.44
N ALA A 10 39.14 -7.65 -9.10
CA ALA A 10 39.69 -8.43 -10.21
C ALA A 10 40.20 -7.52 -11.34
N ARG A 11 39.40 -6.50 -11.69
CA ARG A 11 39.77 -5.49 -12.68
C ARG A 11 41.05 -4.73 -12.29
N ARG A 12 41.14 -4.24 -11.05
CA ARG A 12 42.33 -3.53 -10.57
C ARG A 12 43.59 -4.40 -10.55
N ILE A 13 43.45 -5.70 -10.29
CA ILE A 13 44.58 -6.64 -10.40
C ILE A 13 45.07 -6.71 -11.86
N VAL A 14 44.14 -6.87 -12.81
CA VAL A 14 44.45 -6.89 -14.25
C VAL A 14 45.07 -5.57 -14.72
N GLU A 15 44.59 -4.44 -14.22
CA GLU A 15 45.11 -3.10 -14.55
C GLU A 15 46.43 -2.77 -13.80
N GLY A 16 46.88 -3.62 -12.88
CA GLY A 16 48.09 -3.40 -12.09
C GLY A 16 47.95 -2.33 -11.00
N GLU A 17 46.73 -1.88 -10.69
CA GLU A 17 46.39 -0.86 -9.70
C GLU A 17 46.22 -1.44 -8.28
N VAL A 18 47.09 -2.39 -7.92
CA VAL A 18 47.06 -3.09 -6.63
C VAL A 18 48.46 -3.14 -5.99
N PRO A 19 48.55 -3.27 -4.65
CA PRO A 19 49.83 -3.49 -3.99
C PRO A 19 50.55 -4.74 -4.51
N ASP A 20 51.88 -4.76 -4.39
CA ASP A 20 52.74 -5.83 -4.95
C ASP A 20 52.30 -7.25 -4.52
N ILE A 21 51.77 -7.40 -3.31
CA ILE A 21 51.30 -8.68 -2.78
C ILE A 21 50.09 -9.28 -3.52
N LEU A 22 49.35 -8.45 -4.27
CA LEU A 22 48.16 -8.85 -5.02
C LEU A 22 48.36 -8.82 -6.54
N LYS A 23 49.52 -8.38 -7.04
CA LYS A 23 49.76 -8.23 -8.49
C LYS A 23 49.59 -9.54 -9.26
N ASP A 24 50.04 -10.65 -8.67
CA ASP A 24 49.95 -11.98 -9.28
C ASP A 24 48.72 -12.76 -8.81
N ALA A 25 47.77 -12.12 -8.13
CA ALA A 25 46.56 -12.78 -7.66
C ALA A 25 45.60 -13.07 -8.81
N GLN A 26 44.88 -14.19 -8.74
CA GLN A 26 43.85 -14.53 -9.72
C GLN A 26 42.52 -14.74 -9.00
N VAL A 27 41.52 -13.93 -9.35
CA VAL A 27 40.19 -13.99 -8.76
C VAL A 27 39.30 -14.89 -9.62
N TYR A 28 38.77 -15.95 -9.02
CA TYR A 28 37.85 -16.89 -9.65
C TYR A 28 36.46 -16.74 -9.05
N ALA A 29 35.42 -16.56 -9.85
CA ALA A 29 34.04 -16.56 -9.37
C ALA A 29 33.45 -17.98 -9.44
N LEU A 30 32.87 -18.44 -8.33
CA LEU A 30 32.22 -19.75 -8.27
C LEU A 30 30.81 -19.68 -8.86
N ASP A 31 30.58 -20.33 -9.99
CA ASP A 31 29.25 -20.46 -10.58
C ASP A 31 28.52 -21.69 -10.02
N MET A 32 27.56 -21.43 -9.13
CA MET A 32 26.68 -22.45 -8.55
C MET A 32 25.82 -23.17 -9.59
N GLY A 33 25.36 -22.46 -10.62
CA GLY A 33 24.56 -23.03 -11.71
C GLY A 33 25.33 -24.10 -12.47
N SER A 34 26.59 -23.81 -12.83
CA SER A 34 27.48 -24.77 -13.50
C SER A 34 27.82 -25.98 -12.62
N LEU A 35 28.01 -25.79 -11.31
CA LEU A 35 28.24 -26.90 -10.39
C LEU A 35 27.03 -27.85 -10.29
N LEU A 36 25.82 -27.29 -10.30
CA LEU A 36 24.56 -28.04 -10.22
C LEU A 36 24.15 -28.66 -11.56
N ALA A 37 24.49 -28.03 -12.68
CA ALA A 37 24.08 -28.46 -14.01
C ALA A 37 24.54 -29.90 -14.32
N GLY A 38 23.59 -30.79 -14.58
CA GLY A 38 23.86 -32.19 -14.87
C GLY A 38 24.28 -33.02 -13.65
N THR A 39 24.15 -32.51 -12.43
CA THR A 39 24.22 -33.33 -11.21
C THR A 39 22.85 -33.93 -10.94
N LYS A 40 22.79 -35.25 -10.71
CA LYS A 40 21.55 -35.94 -10.33
C LYS A 40 21.53 -36.24 -8.84
N TYR A 41 22.70 -36.39 -8.25
CA TYR A 41 22.88 -36.77 -6.86
C TYR A 41 23.74 -35.75 -6.13
N ARG A 42 23.47 -35.59 -4.83
CA ARG A 42 24.26 -34.74 -3.92
C ARG A 42 25.77 -35.05 -3.98
N GLY A 43 26.14 -36.32 -4.10
CA GLY A 43 27.53 -36.75 -4.19
C GLY A 43 28.26 -36.18 -5.41
N ASP A 44 27.57 -36.00 -6.54
CA ASP A 44 28.15 -35.45 -7.77
C ASP A 44 28.56 -33.99 -7.56
N PHE A 45 27.70 -33.21 -6.89
CA PHE A 45 27.99 -31.83 -6.53
C PHE A 45 29.19 -31.75 -5.57
N GLU A 46 29.19 -32.55 -4.50
CA GLU A 46 30.30 -32.55 -3.54
C GLU A 46 31.62 -32.94 -4.20
N GLN A 47 31.61 -33.88 -5.15
CA GLN A 47 32.80 -34.25 -5.93
C GLN A 47 33.31 -33.11 -6.80
N ARG A 48 32.41 -32.41 -7.52
CA ARG A 48 32.78 -31.25 -8.34
C ARG A 48 33.34 -30.11 -7.49
N LEU A 49 32.71 -29.81 -6.36
CA LEU A 49 33.21 -28.78 -5.46
C LEU A 49 34.58 -29.18 -4.87
N LYS A 50 34.78 -30.46 -4.51
CA LYS A 50 36.10 -30.96 -4.09
C LYS A 50 37.15 -30.81 -5.19
N ALA A 51 36.80 -31.04 -6.45
CA ALA A 51 37.71 -30.87 -7.59
C ALA A 51 38.13 -29.40 -7.74
N VAL A 52 37.17 -28.47 -7.71
CA VAL A 52 37.45 -27.02 -7.74
C VAL A 52 38.36 -26.60 -6.59
N LEU A 53 38.04 -27.04 -5.36
CA LEU A 53 38.87 -26.73 -4.18
C LEU A 53 40.27 -27.34 -4.24
N LYS A 54 40.45 -28.47 -4.94
CA LYS A 54 41.77 -29.08 -5.15
C LYS A 54 42.60 -28.24 -6.11
N GLU A 55 42.03 -27.87 -7.26
CA GLU A 55 42.72 -27.01 -8.24
C GLU A 55 43.11 -25.65 -7.64
N LEU A 56 42.21 -25.03 -6.87
CA LEU A 56 42.49 -23.75 -6.21
C LEU A 56 43.59 -23.82 -5.16
N LYS A 57 43.81 -24.98 -4.53
CA LYS A 57 44.93 -25.19 -3.59
C LYS A 57 46.27 -25.34 -4.30
N GLU A 58 46.26 -25.89 -5.51
CA GLU A 58 47.46 -26.06 -6.34
C GLU A 58 47.84 -24.76 -7.06
N ALA A 59 46.91 -23.83 -7.22
CA ALA A 59 47.13 -22.52 -7.83
C ALA A 59 47.68 -21.48 -6.82
N PRO A 60 48.96 -21.07 -6.93
CA PRO A 60 49.51 -20.02 -6.06
C PRO A 60 48.78 -18.70 -6.33
N ASN A 61 48.41 -17.98 -5.27
CA ASN A 61 47.71 -16.69 -5.31
C ASN A 61 46.26 -16.71 -5.85
N ALA A 62 45.63 -17.88 -5.98
CA ALA A 62 44.21 -17.94 -6.28
C ALA A 62 43.35 -17.35 -5.14
N VAL A 63 42.32 -16.59 -5.52
CA VAL A 63 41.30 -16.03 -4.63
C VAL A 63 39.94 -16.47 -5.17
N LEU A 64 39.19 -17.22 -4.36
CA LEU A 64 37.85 -17.66 -4.71
C LEU A 64 36.82 -16.62 -4.28
N PHE A 65 36.07 -16.07 -5.21
CA PHE A 65 34.88 -15.29 -4.95
C PHE A 65 33.63 -16.19 -5.00
N ILE A 66 32.82 -16.12 -3.95
CA ILE A 66 31.55 -16.83 -3.85
C ILE A 66 30.46 -15.78 -3.64
N ASP A 67 29.65 -15.56 -4.67
CA ASP A 67 28.42 -14.77 -4.49
C ASP A 67 27.39 -15.58 -3.72
N GLU A 68 26.57 -14.89 -2.93
CA GLU A 68 25.58 -15.51 -2.06
C GLU A 68 26.13 -16.69 -1.23
N ILE A 69 27.30 -16.50 -0.60
CA ILE A 69 28.05 -17.57 0.10
C ILE A 69 27.22 -18.31 1.17
N HIS A 70 26.17 -17.67 1.68
CA HIS A 70 25.21 -18.28 2.61
C HIS A 70 24.47 -19.48 2.01
N THR A 71 24.29 -19.55 0.69
CA THR A 71 23.62 -20.67 0.01
C THR A 71 24.41 -21.98 0.16
N LEU A 72 25.74 -21.91 0.22
CA LEU A 72 26.62 -23.06 0.41
C LEU A 72 26.71 -23.53 1.87
N ILE A 73 26.40 -22.66 2.83
CA ILE A 73 26.66 -22.87 4.25
C ILE A 73 25.35 -23.07 5.04
N GLY A 74 24.23 -22.52 4.57
CA GLY A 74 22.99 -22.34 5.33
C GLY A 74 21.81 -23.25 5.00
N ALA A 75 21.96 -24.26 4.13
CA ALA A 75 20.83 -25.05 3.60
C ALA A 75 20.06 -25.92 4.63
N GLY A 76 20.40 -25.86 5.93
CA GLY A 76 19.82 -26.71 6.97
C GLY A 76 18.58 -26.19 7.72
N ALA A 77 18.12 -24.96 7.50
CA ALA A 77 17.15 -24.34 8.43
C ALA A 77 15.72 -24.10 7.90
N ALA A 78 15.48 -24.00 6.59
CA ALA A 78 14.12 -23.80 6.07
C ALA A 78 13.99 -24.41 4.67
N SER A 79 13.00 -25.29 4.51
CA SER A 79 12.59 -25.94 3.25
C SER A 79 13.67 -26.73 2.49
N GLY A 80 13.98 -27.95 2.95
CA GLY A 80 14.38 -29.06 2.07
C GLY A 80 15.66 -28.92 1.21
N GLY A 81 16.51 -27.91 1.41
CA GLY A 81 17.75 -27.73 0.66
C GLY A 81 18.86 -28.69 1.07
N THR A 82 19.16 -29.69 0.25
CA THR A 82 20.06 -30.82 0.53
C THR A 82 21.57 -30.54 0.40
N MET A 83 22.07 -29.34 0.74
CA MET A 83 23.45 -28.95 0.35
C MET A 83 24.19 -28.13 1.42
N ASP A 84 24.69 -28.80 2.47
CA ASP A 84 25.67 -28.21 3.39
C ASP A 84 27.10 -28.52 2.91
N ALA A 85 27.70 -27.57 2.18
CA ALA A 85 29.08 -27.65 1.71
C ALA A 85 30.08 -27.04 2.71
N SER A 86 29.63 -26.56 3.87
CA SER A 86 30.48 -25.89 4.86
C SER A 86 31.61 -26.79 5.34
N ASN A 87 31.36 -28.10 5.46
CA ASN A 87 32.35 -29.09 5.89
C ASN A 87 33.49 -29.29 4.88
N LEU A 88 33.28 -28.96 3.61
CA LEU A 88 34.33 -29.01 2.57
C LEU A 88 35.19 -27.74 2.57
N LEU A 89 34.60 -26.59 2.90
CA LEU A 89 35.27 -25.30 2.93
C LEU A 89 36.10 -25.10 4.21
N LYS A 90 35.58 -25.52 5.38
CA LYS A 90 36.20 -25.30 6.71
C LYS A 90 37.67 -25.74 6.78
N PRO A 91 38.09 -26.92 6.29
CA PRO A 91 39.49 -27.33 6.34
C PRO A 91 40.40 -26.47 5.45
N ALA A 92 39.93 -26.10 4.25
CA ALA A 92 40.69 -25.28 3.31
C ALA A 92 40.87 -23.83 3.81
N LEU A 93 39.83 -23.27 4.42
CA LEU A 93 39.87 -21.96 5.07
C LEU A 93 40.74 -21.98 6.33
N SER A 94 40.68 -23.06 7.12
CA SER A 94 41.42 -23.15 8.39
C SER A 94 42.92 -23.35 8.22
N SER A 95 43.34 -24.04 7.16
CA SER A 95 44.75 -24.19 6.80
C SER A 95 45.34 -22.95 6.12
N GLY A 96 44.51 -21.97 5.74
CA GLY A 96 44.93 -20.83 4.94
C GLY A 96 45.25 -21.18 3.48
N ALA A 97 45.00 -22.43 3.07
CA ALA A 97 45.26 -22.91 1.71
C ALA A 97 44.27 -22.35 0.67
N LEU A 98 43.16 -21.76 1.12
CA LEU A 98 42.17 -21.11 0.28
C LEU A 98 41.96 -19.66 0.73
N LYS A 99 42.25 -18.70 -0.15
CA LYS A 99 41.83 -17.29 0.01
C LYS A 99 40.41 -17.16 -0.56
N CYS A 100 39.48 -16.63 0.22
CA CYS A 100 38.07 -16.56 -0.15
C CYS A 100 37.48 -15.17 0.10
N ILE A 101 36.69 -14.68 -0.84
CA ILE A 101 35.83 -13.50 -0.71
C ILE A 101 34.39 -14.00 -0.81
N GLY A 102 33.59 -13.80 0.24
CA GLY A 102 32.18 -14.17 0.25
C GLY A 102 31.29 -12.92 0.24
N ALA A 103 30.25 -12.90 -0.60
CA ALA A 103 29.21 -11.88 -0.55
C ALA A 103 27.95 -12.45 0.11
N THR A 104 27.38 -11.72 1.07
CA THR A 104 26.16 -12.13 1.77
C THR A 104 25.38 -10.90 2.27
N THR A 105 24.14 -11.07 2.70
CA THR A 105 23.36 -10.01 3.34
C THR A 105 23.58 -9.98 4.86
N TYR A 106 23.17 -8.88 5.50
CA TYR A 106 23.22 -8.74 6.97
C TYR A 106 22.42 -9.82 7.70
N GLN A 107 21.26 -10.19 7.16
CA GLN A 107 20.36 -11.17 7.77
C GLN A 107 20.99 -12.57 7.71
N GLU A 108 21.48 -12.98 6.54
CA GLU A 108 22.14 -14.27 6.35
C GLU A 108 23.45 -14.39 7.13
N TYR A 109 24.25 -13.32 7.20
CA TYR A 109 25.48 -13.30 7.99
C TYR A 109 25.18 -13.60 9.47
N ARG A 110 24.22 -12.90 10.08
CA ARG A 110 23.80 -13.16 11.48
C ARG A 110 23.19 -14.55 11.65
N GLY A 111 22.44 -15.01 10.65
CA GLY A 111 21.77 -16.31 10.69
C GLY A 111 22.73 -17.49 10.67
N ILE A 112 23.86 -17.36 9.96
CA ILE A 112 24.75 -18.48 9.61
C ILE A 112 26.16 -18.27 10.16
N PHE A 113 26.83 -17.16 9.83
CA PHE A 113 28.23 -16.94 10.18
C PHE A 113 28.44 -16.65 11.66
N ASP A 114 27.58 -15.83 12.27
CA ASP A 114 27.69 -15.51 13.71
C ASP A 114 27.43 -16.74 14.60
N LYS A 115 26.68 -17.72 14.09
CA LYS A 115 26.39 -18.97 14.81
C LYS A 115 27.49 -20.03 14.66
N ASP A 116 28.30 -19.96 13.60
CA ASP A 116 29.37 -20.92 13.34
C ASP A 116 30.75 -20.34 13.68
N SER A 117 31.27 -20.72 14.85
CA SER A 117 32.58 -20.27 15.34
C SER A 117 33.76 -20.61 14.43
N ALA A 118 33.65 -21.64 13.58
CA ALA A 118 34.73 -22.03 12.67
C ALA A 118 34.82 -21.06 11.48
N LEU A 119 33.69 -20.52 11.03
CA LEU A 119 33.63 -19.57 9.92
C LEU A 119 33.86 -18.14 10.38
N SER A 120 33.27 -17.71 11.51
CA SER A 120 33.44 -16.35 12.03
C SER A 120 34.88 -16.01 12.39
N ARG A 121 35.69 -17.01 12.78
CA ARG A 121 37.14 -16.84 13.04
C ARG A 121 38.02 -16.82 11.79
N ARG A 122 37.45 -16.99 10.59
CA ARG A 122 38.20 -17.07 9.32
C ARG A 122 37.83 -15.96 8.35
N PHE A 123 36.62 -15.45 8.44
CA PHE A 123 36.18 -14.31 7.64
C PHE A 123 36.32 -13.00 8.43
N GLN A 124 36.93 -12.01 7.79
CA GLN A 124 36.85 -10.64 8.24
C GLN A 124 35.60 -10.01 7.65
N LYS A 125 34.69 -9.55 8.51
CA LYS A 125 33.50 -8.80 8.06
C LYS A 125 33.93 -7.44 7.51
N VAL A 126 33.48 -7.12 6.30
CA VAL A 126 33.59 -5.80 5.67
C VAL A 126 32.17 -5.31 5.39
N ASP A 127 31.78 -4.21 6.04
CA ASP A 127 30.48 -3.60 5.84
C ASP A 127 30.46 -2.81 4.52
N VAL A 128 29.50 -3.15 3.65
CA VAL A 128 29.28 -2.47 2.36
C VAL A 128 27.99 -1.66 2.48
N PRO A 129 28.06 -0.35 2.79
CA PRO A 129 26.87 0.49 2.90
C PRO A 129 26.26 0.77 1.52
N GLU A 130 25.00 1.17 1.54
CA GLU A 130 24.34 1.80 0.40
C GLU A 130 25.09 3.09 0.00
N PRO A 131 25.35 3.34 -1.29
CA PRO A 131 25.99 4.58 -1.74
C PRO A 131 25.08 5.79 -1.51
N SER A 132 25.69 6.96 -1.34
CA SER A 132 24.95 8.23 -1.29
C SER A 132 24.28 8.54 -2.63
N VAL A 133 23.37 9.53 -2.63
CA VAL A 133 22.74 10.02 -3.86
C VAL A 133 23.81 10.56 -4.82
N GLU A 134 24.79 11.32 -4.32
CA GLU A 134 25.89 11.84 -5.14
C GLU A 134 26.75 10.72 -5.74
N GLN A 135 27.09 9.71 -4.94
CA GLN A 135 27.83 8.54 -5.43
C GLN A 135 27.03 7.77 -6.48
N THR A 136 25.72 7.65 -6.29
CA THR A 136 24.84 6.99 -7.28
C THR A 136 24.79 7.75 -8.58
N ILE A 137 24.76 9.09 -8.55
CA ILE A 137 24.84 9.92 -9.77
C ILE A 137 26.12 9.61 -10.56
N GLU A 138 27.27 9.49 -9.88
CA GLU A 138 28.53 9.13 -10.54
C GLU A 138 28.51 7.71 -11.10
N ILE A 139 27.94 6.75 -10.37
CA ILE A 139 27.74 5.37 -10.88
C ILE A 139 26.88 5.38 -12.16
N LEU A 140 25.75 6.09 -12.14
CA LEU A 140 24.87 6.20 -13.30
C LEU A 140 25.53 6.91 -14.49
N LYS A 141 26.36 7.93 -14.25
CA LYS A 141 27.17 8.56 -15.31
C LYS A 141 28.15 7.57 -15.94
N GLY A 142 28.79 6.72 -15.13
CA GLY A 142 29.68 5.66 -15.61
C GLY A 142 28.97 4.57 -16.43
N LEU A 143 27.71 4.25 -16.08
CA LEU A 143 26.89 3.27 -16.79
C LEU A 143 26.13 3.86 -18.00
N LYS A 144 26.05 5.19 -18.09
CA LYS A 144 25.27 5.92 -19.10
C LYS A 144 25.51 5.41 -20.52
N SER A 145 26.76 5.32 -20.95
CA SER A 145 27.09 4.93 -22.34
C SER A 145 26.54 3.55 -22.69
N ARG A 146 26.65 2.59 -21.76
CA ARG A 146 26.11 1.23 -21.96
C ARG A 146 24.60 1.22 -22.12
N PHE A 147 23.87 1.99 -21.31
CA PHE A 147 22.41 2.11 -21.46
C PHE A 147 22.01 2.85 -22.73
N GLU A 148 22.75 3.89 -23.12
CA GLU A 148 22.50 4.62 -24.36
C GLU A 148 22.67 3.72 -25.59
N ASP A 149 23.72 2.90 -25.61
CA ASP A 149 23.97 1.95 -26.69
C ASP A 149 22.93 0.82 -26.67
N HIS A 150 22.64 0.26 -25.49
CA HIS A 150 21.69 -0.83 -25.33
C HIS A 150 20.29 -0.43 -25.79
N HIS A 151 19.80 0.75 -25.41
CA HIS A 151 18.46 1.25 -25.74
C HIS A 151 18.39 2.10 -27.00
N SER A 152 19.54 2.48 -27.57
CA SER A 152 19.62 3.39 -28.72
C SER A 152 18.96 4.76 -28.45
N ILE A 153 19.13 5.29 -27.24
CA ILE A 153 18.57 6.56 -26.77
C ILE A 153 19.63 7.37 -26.03
N LYS A 154 19.42 8.67 -25.81
CA LYS A 154 20.29 9.50 -24.97
C LYS A 154 19.64 9.83 -23.64
N TYR A 155 20.44 9.95 -22.57
CA TYR A 155 19.97 10.41 -21.26
C TYR A 155 20.53 11.79 -20.96
N SER A 156 19.65 12.73 -20.58
CA SER A 156 20.07 14.06 -20.12
C SER A 156 20.73 13.97 -18.74
N ALA A 157 21.57 14.95 -18.39
CA ALA A 157 22.16 15.03 -17.06
C ALA A 157 21.08 15.15 -15.97
N ALA A 158 20.02 15.92 -16.25
CA ALA A 158 18.87 16.06 -15.37
C ALA A 158 18.13 14.74 -15.14
N ALA A 159 18.03 13.86 -16.15
CA ALA A 159 17.44 12.54 -16.00
C ALA A 159 18.24 11.66 -15.02
N ILE A 160 19.58 11.66 -15.14
CA ILE A 160 20.47 10.90 -14.25
C ILE A 160 20.36 11.37 -12.81
N THR A 161 20.43 12.68 -12.58
CA THR A 161 20.25 13.27 -11.25
C THR A 161 18.87 12.95 -10.68
N SER A 162 17.82 13.12 -11.49
CA SER A 162 16.45 12.83 -11.06
C SER A 162 16.25 11.35 -10.73
N ALA A 163 16.85 10.44 -11.48
CA ALA A 163 16.74 9.00 -11.23
C ALA A 163 17.30 8.64 -9.84
N ALA A 164 18.48 9.16 -9.47
CA ALA A 164 19.06 8.94 -8.15
C ALA A 164 18.23 9.60 -7.03
N GLU A 165 17.91 10.89 -7.15
CA GLU A 165 17.19 11.64 -6.11
C GLU A 165 15.77 11.12 -5.86
N LEU A 166 15.01 10.89 -6.94
CA LEU A 166 13.61 10.52 -6.83
C LEU A 166 13.47 9.03 -6.47
N SER A 167 14.31 8.13 -6.98
CA SER A 167 14.27 6.72 -6.55
C SER A 167 14.66 6.58 -5.07
N SER A 168 15.65 7.34 -4.60
CA SER A 168 16.01 7.42 -3.18
C SER A 168 14.83 7.81 -2.31
N ARG A 169 14.02 8.77 -2.79
CA ARG A 169 12.91 9.33 -2.01
C ARG A 169 11.62 8.52 -2.04
N PHE A 170 11.34 7.81 -3.14
CA PHE A 170 10.04 7.21 -3.41
C PHE A 170 10.04 5.69 -3.52
N ILE A 171 11.17 5.06 -3.85
CA ILE A 171 11.31 3.61 -3.92
C ILE A 171 12.06 3.18 -2.65
N ASN A 172 11.29 2.79 -1.63
CA ASN A 172 11.81 2.54 -0.27
C ASN A 172 12.10 1.06 0.02
N ASP A 173 11.59 0.15 -0.80
CA ASP A 173 11.77 -1.31 -0.69
C ASP A 173 13.09 -1.80 -1.27
N ARG A 174 13.81 -0.92 -1.99
CA ARG A 174 15.10 -1.19 -2.61
C ARG A 174 16.16 -0.16 -2.19
N HIS A 175 17.42 -0.54 -2.37
CA HIS A 175 18.57 0.27 -2.03
C HIS A 175 19.24 0.82 -3.30
N LEU A 176 19.87 1.98 -3.20
CA LEU A 176 20.78 2.49 -4.20
C LEU A 176 22.00 1.55 -4.34
N PRO A 177 22.66 1.51 -5.52
CA PRO A 177 22.29 2.23 -6.74
C PRO A 177 21.25 1.50 -7.59
N ASP A 178 20.91 0.24 -7.29
CA ASP A 178 20.08 -0.64 -8.13
C ASP A 178 18.74 0.00 -8.50
N LYS A 179 18.01 0.54 -7.52
CA LYS A 179 16.71 1.18 -7.81
C LYS A 179 16.80 2.36 -8.78
N ALA A 180 17.92 3.08 -8.81
CA ALA A 180 18.13 4.19 -9.73
C ALA A 180 18.56 3.70 -11.12
N ILE A 181 19.31 2.60 -11.16
CA ILE A 181 19.68 1.89 -12.40
C ILE A 181 18.41 1.33 -13.07
N ASP A 182 17.57 0.65 -12.30
CA ASP A 182 16.29 0.09 -12.77
C ASP A 182 15.40 1.17 -13.39
N VAL A 183 15.27 2.33 -12.73
CA VAL A 183 14.51 3.47 -13.26
C VAL A 183 15.06 3.97 -14.59
N LEU A 184 16.39 4.05 -14.73
CA LEU A 184 17.04 4.53 -15.96
C LEU A 184 16.86 3.52 -17.11
N ASP A 185 16.99 2.24 -16.79
CA ASP A 185 16.79 1.12 -17.71
C ASP A 185 15.34 1.05 -18.21
N GLU A 186 14.38 1.10 -17.28
CA GLU A 186 12.96 1.06 -17.59
C GLU A 186 12.51 2.28 -18.40
N ALA A 187 13.07 3.47 -18.13
CA ALA A 187 12.83 4.66 -18.96
C ALA A 187 13.34 4.49 -20.40
N GLY A 188 14.49 3.85 -20.59
CA GLY A 188 15.02 3.51 -21.93
C GLY A 188 14.16 2.48 -22.65
N ALA A 189 13.81 1.41 -21.95
CA ALA A 189 12.96 0.33 -22.46
C ALA A 189 11.56 0.85 -22.84
N ALA A 190 10.96 1.69 -22.01
CA ALA A 190 9.66 2.30 -22.28
C ALA A 190 9.66 3.10 -23.59
N GLN A 191 10.74 3.82 -23.90
CA GLN A 191 10.86 4.55 -25.17
C GLN A 191 11.02 3.59 -26.36
N ARG A 192 11.71 2.46 -26.20
CA ARG A 192 11.86 1.46 -27.27
C ARG A 192 10.56 0.77 -27.66
N ILE A 193 9.67 0.54 -26.69
CA ILE A 193 8.39 -0.15 -26.90
C ILE A 193 7.38 0.77 -27.64
N LEU A 194 7.51 2.09 -27.53
CA LEU A 194 6.62 3.02 -28.21
C LEU A 194 6.76 2.95 -29.74
N PRO A 195 5.68 3.20 -30.51
CA PRO A 195 5.76 3.35 -31.96
C PRO A 195 6.78 4.41 -32.36
N LYS A 196 7.56 4.19 -33.43
CA LYS A 196 8.64 5.09 -33.90
C LYS A 196 8.26 6.57 -33.98
N SER A 197 6.99 6.88 -34.29
CA SER A 197 6.48 8.26 -34.37
C SER A 197 6.36 8.95 -33.00
N LYS A 198 6.27 8.21 -31.91
CA LYS A 198 6.14 8.71 -30.52
C LYS A 198 7.42 8.55 -29.69
N GLN A 199 8.44 7.87 -30.22
CA GLN A 199 9.70 7.68 -29.52
C GLN A 199 10.45 9.01 -29.36
N LYS A 200 10.89 9.31 -28.14
CA LYS A 200 11.82 10.41 -27.89
C LYS A 200 13.24 9.91 -28.09
N LYS A 201 14.09 10.76 -28.66
CA LYS A 201 15.54 10.48 -28.81
C LYS A 201 16.34 10.73 -27.52
N MET A 202 15.74 11.43 -26.56
CA MET A 202 16.37 11.79 -25.30
C MET A 202 15.38 11.63 -24.15
N VAL A 203 15.82 10.95 -23.09
CA VAL A 203 15.12 10.84 -21.81
C VAL A 203 15.47 12.04 -20.93
N GLY A 204 14.45 12.78 -20.53
CA GLY A 204 14.52 13.94 -19.65
C GLY A 204 14.11 13.60 -18.22
N LYS A 205 13.99 14.64 -17.40
CA LYS A 205 13.46 14.53 -16.02
C LYS A 205 12.03 13.99 -15.98
N HIS A 206 11.19 14.40 -16.93
CA HIS A 206 9.77 14.06 -16.94
C HIS A 206 9.52 12.57 -17.13
N GLU A 207 10.24 11.93 -18.06
CA GLU A 207 10.12 10.48 -18.28
C GLU A 207 10.56 9.68 -17.04
N ILE A 208 11.58 10.15 -16.33
CA ILE A 208 12.02 9.55 -15.07
C ILE A 208 10.94 9.67 -13.99
N GLU A 209 10.29 10.83 -13.88
CA GLU A 209 9.16 11.04 -12.95
C GLU A 209 8.00 10.09 -13.25
N GLU A 210 7.66 9.88 -14.54
CA GLU A 210 6.60 8.94 -14.95
C GLU A 210 6.94 7.48 -14.59
N ILE A 211 8.17 7.05 -14.81
CA ILE A 211 8.62 5.69 -14.47
C ILE A 211 8.60 5.47 -12.97
N ILE A 212 9.12 6.42 -12.19
CA ILE A 212 9.10 6.33 -10.72
C ILE A 212 7.67 6.33 -10.20
N ALA A 213 6.78 7.13 -10.76
CA ALA A 213 5.36 7.13 -10.42
C ALA A 213 4.74 5.73 -10.61
N LYS A 214 5.05 5.06 -11.72
CA LYS A 214 4.60 3.68 -12.00
C LYS A 214 5.18 2.65 -11.03
N ILE A 215 6.50 2.68 -10.81
CA ILE A 215 7.19 1.73 -9.92
C ILE A 215 6.71 1.90 -8.47
N ALA A 216 6.70 3.13 -7.98
CA ALA A 216 6.31 3.46 -6.61
C ALA A 216 4.78 3.49 -6.41
N ARG A 217 3.98 3.32 -7.48
CA ARG A 217 2.51 3.39 -7.46
C ARG A 217 2.00 4.69 -6.81
N ILE A 218 2.67 5.79 -7.10
CA ILE A 218 2.31 7.13 -6.65
C ILE A 218 1.95 7.98 -7.87
N PRO A 219 1.01 8.92 -7.75
CA PRO A 219 0.79 9.90 -8.80
C PRO A 219 2.08 10.69 -9.08
N THR A 220 2.26 11.12 -10.33
CA THR A 220 3.37 12.03 -10.68
C THR A 220 3.32 13.27 -9.79
N ARG A 221 4.48 13.75 -9.36
CA ARG A 221 4.62 14.78 -8.32
C ARG A 221 3.98 16.12 -8.68
N THR A 222 3.91 16.43 -9.96
CA THR A 222 2.97 17.40 -10.49
C THR A 222 1.61 16.78 -10.37
N VAL A 223 0.76 17.37 -9.52
CA VAL A 223 -0.69 17.20 -9.59
C VAL A 223 -1.03 16.98 -11.05
N SER A 224 -1.33 15.74 -11.42
CA SER A 224 -1.59 15.42 -12.82
C SER A 224 -2.73 16.35 -13.26
N HIS A 225 -2.84 16.63 -14.55
CA HIS A 225 -3.96 17.47 -14.99
C HIS A 225 -5.31 16.89 -14.49
N ASP A 226 -5.35 15.57 -14.30
CA ASP A 226 -6.46 14.81 -13.73
C ASP A 226 -6.60 15.01 -12.21
N ASP A 227 -5.52 14.90 -11.42
CA ASP A 227 -5.56 15.15 -9.96
C ASP A 227 -5.97 16.59 -9.64
N ARG A 228 -5.59 17.55 -10.50
CA ARG A 228 -5.90 18.97 -10.27
C ARG A 228 -7.37 19.23 -10.49
N ASN A 229 -7.93 18.57 -11.50
CA ASN A 229 -9.36 18.58 -11.77
C ASN A 229 -10.14 17.84 -10.68
N ALA A 230 -9.67 16.67 -10.25
CA ALA A 230 -10.25 15.90 -9.15
C ALA A 230 -10.28 16.74 -7.86
N LEU A 231 -9.16 17.37 -7.47
CA LEU A 231 -9.09 18.24 -6.30
C LEU A 231 -9.96 19.49 -6.45
N LYS A 232 -10.01 20.10 -7.63
CA LYS A 232 -10.84 21.28 -7.90
C LYS A 232 -12.33 20.96 -7.69
N ASN A 233 -12.77 19.81 -8.19
CA ASN A 233 -14.16 19.40 -8.17
C ASN A 233 -14.54 18.55 -6.94
N LEU A 234 -13.57 18.15 -6.12
CA LEU A 234 -13.75 17.24 -4.97
C LEU A 234 -14.97 17.58 -4.10
N ASP A 235 -15.12 18.86 -3.78
CA ASP A 235 -16.23 19.33 -2.95
C ASP A 235 -17.60 19.07 -3.59
N ARG A 236 -17.72 19.42 -4.88
CA ARG A 236 -18.93 19.21 -5.68
C ARG A 236 -19.21 17.72 -5.84
N ASP A 237 -18.19 16.94 -6.16
CA ASP A 237 -18.32 15.51 -6.47
C ASP A 237 -18.71 14.72 -5.20
N LEU A 238 -18.19 15.10 -4.02
CA LEU A 238 -18.63 14.57 -2.73
C LEU A 238 -20.08 14.97 -2.39
N LYS A 239 -20.45 16.25 -2.55
CA LYS A 239 -21.83 16.74 -2.27
C LYS A 239 -22.88 16.17 -3.22
N ALA A 240 -22.47 15.74 -4.41
CA ALA A 240 -23.36 15.06 -5.36
C ALA A 240 -23.73 13.64 -4.91
N THR A 241 -22.91 13.00 -4.08
CA THR A 241 -23.08 11.59 -3.68
C THR A 241 -23.39 11.42 -2.19
N VAL A 242 -23.05 12.41 -1.36
CA VAL A 242 -23.28 12.46 0.08
C VAL A 242 -24.16 13.66 0.40
N PHE A 243 -25.34 13.40 0.95
CA PHE A 243 -26.34 14.44 1.20
C PHE A 243 -26.34 14.87 2.66
N GLY A 244 -26.42 16.19 2.89
CA GLY A 244 -26.66 16.75 4.21
C GLY A 244 -25.43 16.96 5.10
N GLN A 245 -24.22 16.72 4.57
CA GLN A 245 -22.96 16.78 5.33
C GLN A 245 -22.00 17.82 4.74
N ASP A 246 -22.55 18.91 4.19
CA ASP A 246 -21.79 19.91 3.43
C ASP A 246 -20.64 20.51 4.24
N LYS A 247 -20.87 20.84 5.51
CA LYS A 247 -19.83 21.38 6.40
C LYS A 247 -18.68 20.39 6.63
N ALA A 248 -19.00 19.10 6.74
CA ALA A 248 -18.00 18.05 6.91
C ALA A 248 -17.16 17.89 5.64
N ILE A 249 -17.83 17.90 4.48
CA ILE A 249 -17.21 17.82 3.16
C ILE A 249 -16.32 19.04 2.91
N ASP A 250 -16.79 20.25 3.22
CA ASP A 250 -16.04 21.49 3.07
C ASP A 250 -14.73 21.46 3.89
N ALA A 251 -14.82 21.02 5.15
CA ALA A 251 -13.67 20.91 6.05
C ALA A 251 -12.64 19.90 5.54
N LEU A 252 -13.09 18.72 5.12
CA LEU A 252 -12.24 17.68 4.53
C LEU A 252 -11.57 18.16 3.24
N ALA A 253 -12.36 18.69 2.30
CA ALA A 253 -11.85 19.16 1.01
C ALA A 253 -10.83 20.29 1.17
N ARG A 254 -11.07 21.22 2.11
CA ARG A 254 -10.13 22.30 2.43
C ARG A 254 -8.80 21.76 2.94
N ALA A 255 -8.82 20.81 3.89
CA ALA A 255 -7.62 20.24 4.47
C ALA A 255 -6.80 19.45 3.43
N ILE A 256 -7.46 18.64 2.59
CA ILE A 256 -6.79 17.88 1.52
C ILE A 256 -6.17 18.81 0.48
N LYS A 257 -6.90 19.85 0.04
CA LYS A 257 -6.36 20.86 -0.90
C LYS A 257 -5.14 21.57 -0.34
N MET A 258 -5.13 21.89 0.96
CA MET A 258 -3.99 22.51 1.63
C MET A 258 -2.75 21.60 1.60
N SER A 259 -2.89 20.33 1.96
CA SER A 259 -1.80 19.37 1.92
C SER A 259 -1.24 19.17 0.50
N ARG A 260 -2.13 19.05 -0.49
CA ARG A 260 -1.77 18.85 -1.90
C ARG A 260 -1.24 20.10 -2.62
N SER A 261 -1.38 21.29 -2.03
CA SER A 261 -0.82 22.53 -2.59
C SER A 261 0.71 22.61 -2.52
N GLY A 262 1.36 21.67 -1.85
CA GLY A 262 2.81 21.70 -1.58
C GLY A 262 3.20 22.56 -0.39
N LEU A 263 2.23 23.17 0.30
CA LEU A 263 2.44 23.93 1.54
C LEU A 263 2.44 23.05 2.80
N GLY A 264 2.12 21.76 2.66
CA GLY A 264 2.17 20.78 3.76
C GLY A 264 3.57 20.27 4.07
N ASN A 265 3.70 19.51 5.16
CA ASN A 265 4.96 18.83 5.49
C ASN A 265 5.11 17.55 4.65
N PRO A 266 6.14 17.42 3.80
CA PRO A 266 6.31 16.26 2.93
C PRO A 266 6.67 14.95 3.66
N GLN A 267 6.93 15.00 4.97
CA GLN A 267 7.19 13.83 5.81
C GLN A 267 5.94 13.34 6.55
N LYS A 268 4.79 13.97 6.37
CA LYS A 268 3.54 13.57 7.01
C LYS A 268 2.58 12.93 6.00
N PRO A 269 1.56 12.20 6.46
CA PRO A 269 0.46 11.75 5.61
C PRO A 269 -0.21 12.92 4.87
N ILE A 270 -0.98 12.61 3.81
CA ILE A 270 -1.74 13.63 3.07
C ILE A 270 -2.70 14.36 4.01
N GLY A 271 -3.29 13.64 4.95
CA GLY A 271 -4.05 14.23 6.04
C GLY A 271 -4.50 13.17 7.02
N SER A 272 -4.72 13.58 8.27
CA SER A 272 -5.27 12.77 9.34
C SER A 272 -6.54 13.39 9.88
N PHE A 273 -7.64 12.64 9.79
CA PHE A 273 -8.99 13.13 10.08
C PHE A 273 -9.69 12.25 11.10
N LEU A 274 -10.38 12.89 12.06
CA LEU A 274 -11.32 12.21 12.95
C LEU A 274 -12.74 12.60 12.57
N PHE A 275 -13.53 11.65 12.10
CA PHE A 275 -14.93 11.81 11.76
C PHE A 275 -15.79 11.45 12.97
N SER A 276 -16.47 12.43 13.55
CA SER A 276 -17.35 12.26 14.72
C SER A 276 -18.82 12.46 14.36
N GLY A 277 -19.73 11.88 15.14
CA GLY A 277 -21.18 11.98 14.93
C GLY A 277 -21.90 10.63 15.09
N PRO A 278 -23.23 10.58 14.91
CA PRO A 278 -24.02 9.36 15.07
C PRO A 278 -23.68 8.26 14.05
N THR A 279 -24.21 7.06 14.27
CA THR A 279 -24.10 5.94 13.31
C THR A 279 -24.99 6.22 12.10
N GLY A 280 -24.55 5.80 10.90
CA GLY A 280 -25.39 5.83 9.70
C GLY A 280 -25.64 7.22 9.09
N VAL A 281 -24.89 8.24 9.49
CA VAL A 281 -24.99 9.62 8.95
C VAL A 281 -24.08 9.90 7.74
N GLY A 282 -23.25 8.93 7.33
CA GLY A 282 -22.43 9.02 6.11
C GLY A 282 -20.91 9.14 6.32
N LYS A 283 -20.37 8.96 7.54
CA LYS A 283 -18.91 8.99 7.82
C LYS A 283 -18.09 8.10 6.88
N THR A 284 -18.42 6.81 6.85
CA THR A 284 -17.76 5.81 5.99
C THR A 284 -18.04 6.04 4.50
N GLU A 285 -19.20 6.60 4.16
CA GLU A 285 -19.55 6.91 2.76
C GLU A 285 -18.69 8.06 2.24
N VAL A 286 -18.47 9.14 3.02
CA VAL A 286 -17.55 10.22 2.64
C VAL A 286 -16.13 9.69 2.40
N ALA A 287 -15.64 8.79 3.27
CA ALA A 287 -14.32 8.18 3.08
C ALA A 287 -14.22 7.37 1.79
N ARG A 288 -15.27 6.59 1.46
CA ARG A 288 -15.37 5.81 0.21
C ARG A 288 -15.43 6.72 -1.02
N GLN A 289 -16.27 7.76 -0.98
CA GLN A 289 -16.43 8.69 -2.10
C GLN A 289 -15.19 9.56 -2.30
N LEU A 290 -14.45 9.88 -1.22
CA LEU A 290 -13.14 10.51 -1.32
C LEU A 290 -12.16 9.62 -2.08
N ALA A 291 -12.06 8.35 -1.67
CA ALA A 291 -11.19 7.37 -2.31
C ALA A 291 -11.52 7.23 -3.81
N TYR A 292 -12.81 7.10 -4.14
CA TYR A 292 -13.29 7.04 -5.52
C TYR A 292 -12.95 8.30 -6.31
N SER A 293 -13.26 9.49 -5.78
CA SER A 293 -13.02 10.78 -6.46
C SER A 293 -11.54 11.07 -6.69
N MET A 294 -10.67 10.55 -5.83
CA MET A 294 -9.21 10.69 -5.95
C MET A 294 -8.54 9.51 -6.67
N GLY A 295 -9.29 8.51 -7.14
CA GLY A 295 -8.72 7.31 -7.77
C GLY A 295 -7.82 6.50 -6.83
N MET A 296 -8.10 6.51 -5.53
CA MET A 296 -7.32 5.85 -4.49
C MET A 296 -8.01 4.56 -4.03
N PRO A 297 -7.28 3.43 -3.86
CA PRO A 297 -7.80 2.29 -3.12
C PRO A 297 -8.11 2.68 -1.66
N ILE A 298 -9.08 2.00 -1.07
CA ILE A 298 -9.44 2.14 0.35
C ILE A 298 -9.04 0.89 1.12
N HIS A 299 -8.28 1.07 2.19
CA HIS A 299 -7.98 0.04 3.18
C HIS A 299 -8.84 0.30 4.41
N ARG A 300 -9.71 -0.64 4.75
CA ARG A 300 -10.62 -0.51 5.90
C ARG A 300 -10.27 -1.51 6.98
N PHE A 301 -10.13 -1.03 8.20
CA PHE A 301 -9.97 -1.84 9.40
C PHE A 301 -11.02 -1.44 10.43
N ASP A 302 -11.75 -2.42 10.96
CA ASP A 302 -12.69 -2.24 12.07
C ASP A 302 -11.92 -2.35 13.39
N MET A 303 -11.85 -1.27 14.15
CA MET A 303 -11.07 -1.23 15.39
C MET A 303 -11.67 -2.07 16.52
N SER A 304 -12.92 -2.49 16.41
CA SER A 304 -13.53 -3.47 17.32
C SER A 304 -12.85 -4.85 17.21
N GLU A 305 -12.21 -5.19 16.09
CA GLU A 305 -11.41 -6.42 15.96
C GLU A 305 -10.03 -6.32 16.64
N TYR A 306 -9.64 -5.11 17.06
CA TYR A 306 -8.33 -4.81 17.63
C TYR A 306 -8.40 -4.22 19.04
N MET A 307 -9.41 -4.61 19.80
CA MET A 307 -9.59 -4.26 21.22
C MET A 307 -8.51 -4.90 22.12
N GLU A 308 -8.01 -6.07 21.73
CA GLU A 308 -7.05 -6.85 22.52
C GLU A 308 -5.62 -6.68 22.01
N ARG A 309 -4.66 -6.73 22.95
CA ARG A 309 -3.23 -6.58 22.66
C ARG A 309 -2.71 -7.59 21.62
N HIS A 310 -3.19 -8.82 21.62
CA HIS A 310 -2.77 -9.84 20.64
C HIS A 310 -3.25 -9.50 19.21
N ALA A 311 -4.40 -8.85 19.06
CA ALA A 311 -4.89 -8.41 17.77
C ALA A 311 -4.04 -7.27 17.19
N VAL A 312 -3.49 -6.39 18.03
CA VAL A 312 -2.56 -5.33 17.61
C VAL A 312 -1.35 -5.90 16.87
N SER A 313 -0.81 -7.03 17.35
CA SER A 313 0.28 -7.73 16.67
C SER A 313 -0.10 -8.23 15.27
N ARG A 314 -1.36 -8.59 15.01
CA ARG A 314 -1.81 -8.95 13.65
C ARG A 314 -1.83 -7.73 12.72
N LEU A 315 -2.14 -6.54 13.25
CA LEU A 315 -2.21 -5.32 12.47
C LEU A 315 -0.82 -4.85 12.00
N ILE A 316 0.20 -4.94 12.85
CA ILE A 316 1.55 -4.39 12.59
C ILE A 316 2.56 -5.46 12.18
N GLY A 317 2.41 -6.66 12.72
CA GLY A 317 3.33 -7.80 12.58
C GLY A 317 3.62 -8.40 13.96
N ALA A 318 3.77 -9.73 14.04
CA ALA A 318 4.10 -10.39 15.29
C ALA A 318 5.56 -10.11 15.70
N PRO A 319 5.88 -10.03 17.01
CA PRO A 319 7.27 -9.90 17.45
C PRO A 319 8.06 -11.21 17.26
N PRO A 320 9.41 -11.17 17.27
CA PRO A 320 10.25 -12.36 17.16
C PRO A 320 9.88 -13.44 18.19
N GLY A 321 9.71 -14.68 17.71
CA GLY A 321 9.40 -15.84 18.56
C GLY A 321 7.91 -16.21 18.69
N TYR A 322 7.02 -15.50 17.98
CA TYR A 322 5.59 -15.83 17.92
C TYR A 322 5.19 -16.44 16.56
N VAL A 323 4.14 -17.27 16.54
CA VAL A 323 3.60 -17.83 15.30
C VAL A 323 3.14 -16.69 14.38
N GLY A 324 3.57 -16.72 13.11
CA GLY A 324 3.29 -15.65 12.15
C GLY A 324 4.34 -14.53 12.14
N PHE A 325 5.46 -14.66 12.85
CA PHE A 325 6.58 -13.69 12.81
C PHE A 325 7.10 -13.37 11.40
N GLU A 326 7.12 -14.35 10.51
CA GLU A 326 7.56 -14.15 9.12
C GLU A 326 6.50 -13.44 8.24
N GLN A 327 5.25 -13.36 8.69
CA GLN A 327 4.17 -12.63 8.02
C GLN A 327 4.19 -11.17 8.48
N GLY A 328 4.13 -10.23 7.53
CA GLY A 328 4.02 -8.81 7.86
C GLY A 328 2.69 -8.50 8.53
N GLY A 329 2.58 -7.31 9.10
CA GLY A 329 1.29 -6.82 9.60
C GLY A 329 0.30 -6.57 8.48
N LEU A 330 -0.98 -6.76 8.77
CA LEU A 330 -2.05 -6.45 7.80
C LEU A 330 -1.99 -4.99 7.31
N LEU A 331 -1.75 -4.04 8.23
CA LEU A 331 -1.66 -2.61 7.90
C LEU A 331 -0.37 -2.30 7.15
N THR A 332 0.77 -2.77 7.66
CA THR A 332 2.09 -2.49 7.06
C THR A 332 2.17 -3.09 5.65
N GLU A 333 1.68 -4.31 5.44
CA GLU A 333 1.60 -4.89 4.10
C GLU A 333 0.65 -4.16 3.16
N ALA A 334 -0.54 -3.78 3.63
CA ALA A 334 -1.52 -3.07 2.80
C ALA A 334 -0.93 -1.76 2.26
N ILE A 335 -0.36 -0.95 3.15
CA ILE A 335 0.26 0.34 2.80
C ILE A 335 1.52 0.15 1.94
N SER A 336 2.33 -0.89 2.20
CA SER A 336 3.52 -1.15 1.37
C SER A 336 3.15 -1.57 -0.04
N LYS A 337 2.04 -2.30 -0.23
CA LYS A 337 1.53 -2.71 -1.56
C LYS A 337 0.84 -1.56 -2.29
N GLN A 338 0.15 -0.68 -1.56
CA GLN A 338 -0.63 0.44 -2.11
C GLN A 338 -0.37 1.72 -1.28
N PRO A 339 0.79 2.37 -1.47
CA PRO A 339 1.21 3.53 -0.65
C PRO A 339 0.38 4.79 -0.91
N HIS A 340 -0.33 4.86 -2.03
CA HIS A 340 -1.27 5.93 -2.36
C HIS A 340 -2.71 5.47 -2.14
N SER A 341 -3.20 5.54 -0.89
CA SER A 341 -4.48 4.97 -0.48
C SER A 341 -5.23 5.83 0.55
N VAL A 342 -6.53 5.58 0.71
CA VAL A 342 -7.29 6.03 1.89
C VAL A 342 -7.26 4.91 2.93
N LEU A 343 -6.75 5.21 4.12
CA LEU A 343 -6.80 4.31 5.28
C LEU A 343 -7.98 4.71 6.16
N LEU A 344 -8.98 3.83 6.24
CA LEU A 344 -10.16 4.00 7.08
C LEU A 344 -10.06 3.09 8.32
N LEU A 345 -10.05 3.70 9.50
CA LEU A 345 -10.07 3.04 10.79
C LEU A 345 -11.44 3.31 11.44
N ASP A 346 -12.35 2.34 11.34
CA ASP A 346 -13.70 2.50 11.86
C ASP A 346 -13.76 2.23 13.37
N GLU A 347 -14.59 3.01 14.09
CA GLU A 347 -14.82 2.90 15.55
C GLU A 347 -13.55 2.98 16.40
N ILE A 348 -12.70 3.99 16.13
CA ILE A 348 -11.37 4.13 16.75
C ILE A 348 -11.39 4.14 18.29
N GLU A 349 -12.48 4.57 18.92
CA GLU A 349 -12.65 4.52 20.37
C GLU A 349 -12.63 3.11 20.96
N LYS A 350 -12.84 2.07 20.14
CA LYS A 350 -12.78 0.66 20.56
C LYS A 350 -11.36 0.10 20.48
N ALA A 351 -10.44 0.74 19.77
CA ALA A 351 -9.09 0.25 19.58
C ALA A 351 -8.33 0.09 20.91
N HIS A 352 -7.45 -0.91 20.98
CA HIS A 352 -6.49 -1.01 22.07
C HIS A 352 -5.58 0.24 22.14
N PRO A 353 -5.22 0.74 23.33
CA PRO A 353 -4.37 1.94 23.49
C PRO A 353 -3.07 1.94 22.68
N ASP A 354 -2.44 0.77 22.51
CA ASP A 354 -1.21 0.63 21.72
C ASP A 354 -1.38 1.12 20.26
N ILE A 355 -2.58 1.00 19.68
CA ILE A 355 -2.89 1.49 18.32
C ILE A 355 -2.73 3.02 18.24
N PHE A 356 -3.13 3.75 19.28
CA PHE A 356 -2.97 5.21 19.31
C PHE A 356 -1.49 5.62 19.28
N ASN A 357 -0.61 4.89 19.97
CA ASN A 357 0.83 5.16 19.95
C ASN A 357 1.42 4.99 18.54
N ILE A 358 0.95 3.97 17.82
CA ILE A 358 1.36 3.72 16.43
C ILE A 358 0.85 4.82 15.51
N LEU A 359 -0.41 5.22 15.66
CA LEU A 359 -0.99 6.31 14.87
C LEU A 359 -0.27 7.63 15.12
N LEU A 360 0.13 7.93 16.36
CA LEU A 360 0.96 9.10 16.68
C LEU A 360 2.29 9.07 15.90
N GLN A 361 2.99 7.93 15.90
CA GLN A 361 4.24 7.76 15.13
C GLN A 361 4.01 7.98 13.63
N VAL A 362 2.92 7.42 13.08
CA VAL A 362 2.57 7.56 11.67
C VAL A 362 2.21 9.01 11.32
N MET A 363 1.46 9.72 12.16
CA MET A 363 1.07 11.11 11.93
C MET A 363 2.25 12.09 12.07
N ASP A 364 3.26 11.76 12.88
CA ASP A 364 4.43 12.61 13.07
C ASP A 364 5.52 12.39 12.01
N HIS A 365 5.74 11.14 11.58
CA HIS A 365 6.87 10.78 10.70
C HIS A 365 6.47 10.19 9.35
N GLY A 366 5.18 9.93 9.11
CA GLY A 366 4.71 9.37 7.85
C GLY A 366 5.26 7.97 7.56
N THR A 367 5.80 7.27 8.55
CA THR A 367 6.37 5.92 8.38
C THR A 367 6.07 5.04 9.58
N LEU A 368 5.77 3.78 9.33
CA LEU A 368 5.66 2.74 10.35
C LEU A 368 6.72 1.67 10.11
N THR A 369 7.43 1.27 11.16
CA THR A 369 8.37 0.14 11.08
C THR A 369 7.72 -1.08 11.71
N ASP A 370 7.67 -2.20 10.99
CA ASP A 370 7.19 -3.46 11.53
C ASP A 370 8.23 -4.12 12.45
N ASN A 371 7.85 -5.23 13.09
CA ASN A 371 8.75 -5.97 13.99
C ASN A 371 9.93 -6.66 13.28
N ASN A 372 9.89 -6.76 11.95
CA ASN A 372 10.96 -7.28 11.10
C ASN A 372 11.92 -6.17 10.61
N GLY A 373 11.67 -4.91 10.99
CA GLY A 373 12.44 -3.75 10.55
C GLY A 373 12.07 -3.24 9.16
N ARG A 374 11.01 -3.77 8.53
CA ARG A 374 10.48 -3.25 7.26
C ARG A 374 9.71 -1.96 7.52
N LYS A 375 9.89 -0.98 6.65
CA LYS A 375 9.24 0.34 6.76
C LYS A 375 8.13 0.47 5.74
N SER A 376 6.95 0.90 6.19
CA SER A 376 5.82 1.26 5.35
C SER A 376 5.68 2.78 5.30
N ASP A 377 5.46 3.33 4.11
CA ASP A 377 5.40 4.78 3.85
C ASP A 377 3.95 5.27 3.77
N PHE A 378 3.58 6.14 4.71
CA PHE A 378 2.25 6.74 4.84
C PHE A 378 2.18 8.16 4.27
N ARG A 379 3.26 8.71 3.70
CA ARG A 379 3.29 10.11 3.21
C ARG A 379 2.30 10.37 2.06
N ASN A 380 1.85 9.30 1.40
CA ASN A 380 0.86 9.34 0.32
C ASN A 380 -0.50 8.75 0.73
N VAL A 381 -0.74 8.62 2.04
CA VAL A 381 -1.99 8.06 2.60
C VAL A 381 -2.85 9.16 3.19
N VAL A 382 -4.17 9.08 2.96
CA VAL A 382 -5.17 9.85 3.73
C VAL A 382 -5.68 8.97 4.86
N ILE A 383 -5.50 9.38 6.11
CA ILE A 383 -5.93 8.64 7.28
C ILE A 383 -7.27 9.20 7.76
N ILE A 384 -8.29 8.36 7.79
CA ILE A 384 -9.62 8.69 8.30
C ILE A 384 -9.93 7.73 9.44
N MET A 385 -10.25 8.29 10.60
CA MET A 385 -10.71 7.55 11.76
C MET A 385 -12.15 7.93 12.03
N THR A 386 -13.05 6.96 12.20
CA THR A 386 -14.44 7.25 12.56
C THR A 386 -14.68 6.95 14.02
N THR A 387 -15.52 7.77 14.66
CA THR A 387 -15.94 7.55 16.04
C THR A 387 -17.42 7.86 16.20
N ASN A 388 -18.08 7.14 17.10
CA ASN A 388 -19.45 7.44 17.53
C ASN A 388 -19.47 8.35 18.77
N ALA A 389 -18.29 8.80 19.23
CA ALA A 389 -18.15 9.79 20.29
C ALA A 389 -19.01 11.04 20.01
N GLY A 390 -19.72 11.51 21.03
CA GLY A 390 -20.58 12.70 20.95
C GLY A 390 -21.98 12.45 20.36
N ALA A 391 -22.29 11.24 19.87
CA ALA A 391 -23.61 10.90 19.34
C ALA A 391 -24.72 11.00 20.40
N GLU A 392 -24.44 10.57 21.64
CA GLU A 392 -25.41 10.68 22.75
C GLU A 392 -25.69 12.14 23.13
N ALA A 393 -24.67 13.01 23.07
CA ALA A 393 -24.82 14.43 23.36
C ALA A 393 -25.67 15.14 22.29
N LEU A 394 -25.57 14.71 21.03
CA LEU A 394 -26.38 15.23 19.92
C LEU A 394 -27.85 14.79 20.00
N ASN A 395 -28.15 13.64 20.62
CA ASN A 395 -29.50 13.07 20.71
C ASN A 395 -30.23 13.35 22.04
N LYS A 396 -29.59 14.03 23.01
CA LYS A 396 -30.24 14.40 24.28
C LYS A 396 -31.26 15.53 24.07
N VAL A 397 -32.54 15.16 24.03
CA VAL A 397 -33.64 16.12 24.16
C VAL A 397 -33.66 16.64 25.61
N GLN A 398 -33.34 17.93 25.82
CA GLN A 398 -33.50 18.55 27.14
C GLN A 398 -34.99 18.63 27.50
N ILE A 399 -35.39 17.95 28.58
CA ILE A 399 -36.71 18.13 29.19
C ILE A 399 -36.64 19.35 30.10
N GLY A 400 -37.19 20.48 29.66
CA GLY A 400 -37.21 21.74 30.42
C GLY A 400 -38.09 22.82 29.77
N PHE A 401 -38.55 23.78 30.57
CA PHE A 401 -39.49 24.85 30.15
C PHE A 401 -38.89 25.90 29.19
N THR A 402 -37.60 25.80 28.89
CA THR A 402 -36.89 26.61 27.90
C THR A 402 -36.33 25.69 26.81
N LYS A 403 -36.86 25.81 25.60
CA LYS A 403 -36.22 25.26 24.39
C LYS A 403 -34.94 26.07 24.11
N SER A 404 -33.86 25.80 24.83
CA SER A 404 -32.53 26.13 24.32
C SER A 404 -32.00 24.92 23.56
N GLU A 405 -31.91 25.03 22.24
CA GLU A 405 -31.10 24.16 21.38
C GLU A 405 -29.62 24.36 21.75
N SER A 406 -29.23 23.85 22.92
CA SER A 406 -27.81 23.71 23.25
C SER A 406 -27.36 22.41 22.61
N ALA A 407 -26.74 22.51 21.43
CA ALA A 407 -25.98 21.43 20.82
C ALA A 407 -25.10 20.82 21.93
N GLY A 408 -25.28 19.53 22.22
CA GLY A 408 -24.49 18.85 23.23
C GLY A 408 -22.99 19.06 23.00
N ASP A 409 -22.19 18.99 24.07
CA ASP A 409 -20.74 19.22 23.99
C ASP A 409 -20.02 18.01 23.35
N GLU A 410 -20.23 17.80 22.06
CA GLU A 410 -19.54 16.80 21.22
C GLU A 410 -18.01 16.92 21.41
N MET A 411 -17.53 18.16 21.41
CA MET A 411 -16.11 18.46 21.62
C MET A 411 -15.64 18.06 23.03
N GLY A 412 -16.48 18.17 24.04
CA GLY A 412 -16.23 17.70 25.41
C GLY A 412 -16.09 16.18 25.51
N ASP A 413 -16.91 15.43 24.77
CA ASP A 413 -16.81 13.97 24.71
C ASP A 413 -15.54 13.53 23.95
N ILE A 414 -15.25 14.18 22.82
CA ILE A 414 -14.00 13.98 22.07
C ILE A 414 -12.77 14.30 22.94
N LYS A 415 -12.81 15.39 23.72
CA LYS A 415 -11.73 15.76 24.66
C LYS A 415 -11.51 14.73 25.77
N ARG A 416 -12.55 14.00 26.17
CA ARG A 416 -12.49 12.95 27.19
C ARG A 416 -11.95 11.64 26.63
N LEU A 417 -12.33 11.27 25.41
CA LEU A 417 -11.92 10.03 24.77
C LEU A 417 -10.52 10.10 24.14
N PHE A 418 -10.16 11.25 23.55
CA PHE A 418 -8.91 11.43 22.83
C PHE A 418 -7.99 12.41 23.54
N THR A 419 -6.75 11.96 23.82
CA THR A 419 -5.76 12.79 24.51
C THR A 419 -5.44 14.07 23.71
N PRO A 420 -4.99 15.15 24.36
CA PRO A 420 -4.54 16.35 23.66
C PRO A 420 -3.43 16.05 22.64
N GLU A 421 -2.54 15.12 22.95
CA GLU A 421 -1.45 14.68 22.07
C GLU A 421 -1.99 14.12 20.76
N PHE A 422 -2.98 13.24 20.82
CA PHE A 422 -3.62 12.68 19.63
C PHE A 422 -4.37 13.76 18.83
N ARG A 423 -5.16 14.60 19.52
CA ARG A 423 -5.96 15.64 18.87
C ARG A 423 -5.10 16.69 18.15
N ASN A 424 -3.94 17.04 18.70
CA ASN A 424 -3.02 18.00 18.08
C ASN A 424 -2.27 17.44 16.85
N ARG A 425 -2.47 16.17 16.50
CA ARG A 425 -1.90 15.51 15.31
C ARG A 425 -2.90 15.38 14.16
N LEU A 426 -4.18 15.64 14.43
CA LEU A 426 -5.22 15.66 13.41
C LEU A 426 -5.17 16.98 12.63
N ASP A 427 -5.32 16.90 11.31
CA ASP A 427 -5.47 18.07 10.45
C ASP A 427 -6.86 18.70 10.61
N ALA A 428 -7.88 17.87 10.83
CA ALA A 428 -9.21 18.31 11.19
C ALA A 428 -10.01 17.24 11.96
N ILE A 429 -10.83 17.70 12.90
CA ILE A 429 -11.95 16.93 13.45
C ILE A 429 -13.20 17.34 12.66
N VAL A 430 -13.83 16.37 12.01
CA VAL A 430 -14.93 16.59 11.06
C VAL A 430 -16.21 16.05 11.69
N SER A 431 -17.09 16.94 12.12
CA SER A 431 -18.37 16.60 12.77
C SER A 431 -19.45 16.36 11.72
N PHE A 432 -20.18 15.26 11.87
CA PHE A 432 -21.30 14.84 11.03
C PHE A 432 -22.61 15.00 11.80
N ALA A 433 -23.57 15.70 11.20
CA ALA A 433 -24.86 15.98 11.82
C ALA A 433 -25.85 14.81 11.63
N PRO A 434 -26.84 14.66 12.54
CA PRO A 434 -28.01 13.83 12.30
C PRO A 434 -28.72 14.21 10.98
N LEU A 435 -29.33 13.23 10.32
CA LEU A 435 -30.00 13.43 9.03
C LEU A 435 -31.41 14.02 9.24
N SER A 436 -31.77 15.04 8.45
CA SER A 436 -33.15 15.54 8.38
C SER A 436 -34.02 14.62 7.52
N LYS A 437 -35.35 14.69 7.70
CA LYS A 437 -36.31 13.94 6.86
C LYS A 437 -36.10 14.20 5.36
N GLU A 438 -35.83 15.44 4.98
CA GLU A 438 -35.52 15.82 3.59
C GLU A 438 -34.26 15.12 3.07
N ILE A 439 -33.20 15.03 3.88
CA ILE A 439 -31.97 14.33 3.52
C ILE A 439 -32.23 12.82 3.40
N ILE A 440 -33.02 12.25 4.30
CA ILE A 440 -33.39 10.83 4.28
C ILE A 440 -34.13 10.48 2.98
N LEU A 441 -35.09 11.30 2.54
CA LEU A 441 -35.77 11.10 1.26
C LEU A 441 -34.79 11.08 0.07
N ARG A 442 -33.79 11.98 0.05
CA ARG A 442 -32.74 11.94 -0.98
C ARG A 442 -31.88 10.68 -0.90
N VAL A 443 -31.68 10.13 0.30
CA VAL A 443 -30.98 8.85 0.49
C VAL A 443 -31.84 7.69 -0.03
N VAL A 444 -33.16 7.71 0.20
CA VAL A 444 -34.11 6.75 -0.39
C VAL A 444 -34.00 6.79 -1.91
N ASP A 445 -34.07 7.98 -2.52
CA ASP A 445 -33.94 8.14 -3.97
C ASP A 445 -32.65 7.52 -4.49
N LYS A 446 -31.51 7.75 -3.81
CA LYS A 446 -30.22 7.14 -4.18
C LYS A 446 -30.28 5.60 -4.16
N PHE A 447 -30.86 5.00 -3.13
CA PHE A 447 -30.97 3.53 -3.06
C PHE A 447 -31.93 2.96 -4.12
N LEU A 448 -33.03 3.66 -4.41
CA LEU A 448 -33.98 3.26 -5.44
C LEU A 448 -33.36 3.38 -6.83
N MET A 449 -32.58 4.44 -7.11
CA MET A 449 -31.82 4.55 -8.37
C MET A 449 -30.81 3.41 -8.54
N GLN A 450 -30.14 2.99 -7.47
CA GLN A 450 -29.22 1.84 -7.52
C GLN A 450 -29.96 0.52 -7.77
N LEU A 451 -31.19 0.38 -7.28
CA LEU A 451 -32.03 -0.75 -7.58
C LEU A 451 -32.51 -0.70 -9.04
N ASP A 452 -32.93 0.47 -9.52
CA ASP A 452 -33.38 0.71 -10.88
C ASP A 452 -32.30 0.35 -11.91
N GLU A 453 -31.05 0.75 -11.68
CA GLU A 453 -29.92 0.40 -12.55
C GLU A 453 -29.74 -1.13 -12.68
N GLN A 454 -29.92 -1.87 -11.59
CA GLN A 454 -29.87 -3.34 -11.60
C GLN A 454 -31.07 -3.99 -12.30
N LEU A 455 -32.24 -3.37 -12.25
CA LEU A 455 -33.45 -3.83 -12.96
C LEU A 455 -33.35 -3.54 -14.45
N HIS A 456 -32.76 -2.40 -14.83
CA HIS A 456 -32.54 -2.02 -16.21
C HIS A 456 -31.58 -2.99 -16.92
N GLU A 457 -30.56 -3.53 -16.24
CA GLU A 457 -29.73 -4.63 -16.77
C GLU A 457 -30.56 -5.89 -17.12
N LYS A 458 -31.68 -6.08 -16.43
CA LYS A 458 -32.67 -7.15 -16.70
C LYS A 458 -33.79 -6.71 -17.63
N LYS A 459 -33.67 -5.54 -18.28
CA LYS A 459 -34.68 -4.93 -19.17
C LYS A 459 -36.01 -4.64 -18.45
N VAL A 460 -35.95 -4.33 -17.16
CA VAL A 460 -37.11 -3.94 -16.37
C VAL A 460 -37.00 -2.45 -16.04
N ASP A 461 -38.01 -1.68 -16.44
CA ASP A 461 -38.15 -0.29 -16.03
C ASP A 461 -39.03 -0.22 -14.77
N ALA A 462 -38.48 0.29 -13.68
CA ALA A 462 -39.20 0.42 -12.42
C ALA A 462 -39.57 1.88 -12.13
N ILE A 463 -40.85 2.11 -11.82
CA ILE A 463 -41.36 3.41 -11.36
C ILE A 463 -41.64 3.31 -9.87
N PHE A 464 -41.00 4.15 -9.06
CA PHE A 464 -41.21 4.19 -7.60
C PHE A 464 -42.07 5.40 -7.24
N THR A 465 -43.22 5.17 -6.59
CA THR A 465 -44.14 6.24 -6.19
C THR A 465 -43.61 7.08 -5.02
N ASP A 466 -44.07 8.32 -4.88
CA ASP A 466 -43.71 9.17 -3.74
C ASP A 466 -44.20 8.57 -2.40
N ALA A 467 -45.36 7.90 -2.41
CA ALA A 467 -45.88 7.20 -1.23
C ALA A 467 -44.95 6.07 -0.76
N LEU A 468 -44.35 5.31 -1.68
CA LEU A 468 -43.33 4.33 -1.35
C LEU A 468 -42.09 5.00 -0.77
N LYS A 469 -41.65 6.14 -1.33
CA LYS A 469 -40.47 6.85 -0.83
C LYS A 469 -40.67 7.35 0.59
N ASP A 470 -41.83 7.94 0.88
CA ASP A 470 -42.20 8.38 2.22
C ASP A 470 -42.27 7.19 3.19
N TYR A 471 -42.89 6.08 2.77
CA TYR A 471 -42.94 4.85 3.57
C TYR A 471 -41.53 4.34 3.91
N LEU A 472 -40.62 4.29 2.93
CA LEU A 472 -39.24 3.87 3.16
C LEU A 472 -38.53 4.83 4.11
N ALA A 473 -38.66 6.14 3.91
CA ALA A 473 -38.05 7.15 4.78
C ALA A 473 -38.52 7.03 6.23
N ASP A 474 -39.81 6.80 6.46
CA ASP A 474 -40.38 6.69 7.80
C ASP A 474 -40.04 5.35 8.50
N ASN A 475 -39.89 4.25 7.75
CA ASN A 475 -39.69 2.92 8.33
C ASN A 475 -38.25 2.39 8.29
N GLY A 476 -37.38 2.97 7.46
CA GLY A 476 -35.99 2.52 7.34
C GLY A 476 -34.97 3.53 7.87
N PHE A 477 -35.43 4.62 8.48
CA PHE A 477 -34.60 5.54 9.26
C PHE A 477 -34.82 5.32 10.75
N ASP A 478 -33.72 5.28 11.48
CA ASP A 478 -33.73 5.27 12.94
C ASP A 478 -32.81 6.42 13.43
N PRO A 479 -33.28 7.32 14.31
CA PRO A 479 -32.46 8.44 14.81
C PRO A 479 -31.12 8.05 15.47
N LEU A 480 -31.01 6.82 15.99
CA LEU A 480 -29.79 6.28 16.60
C LEU A 480 -28.91 5.54 15.57
N MET A 481 -29.51 4.89 14.58
CA MET A 481 -28.79 4.05 13.60
C MET A 481 -28.63 4.69 12.20
N GLY A 482 -29.21 5.87 11.99
CA GLY A 482 -29.20 6.61 10.73
C GLY A 482 -29.92 5.87 9.61
N ALA A 483 -29.41 5.99 8.38
CA ALA A 483 -29.97 5.31 7.20
C ALA A 483 -29.53 3.84 7.05
N ARG A 484 -28.89 3.24 8.06
CA ARG A 484 -28.37 1.87 8.01
C ARG A 484 -29.46 0.79 7.82
N PRO A 485 -30.66 0.90 8.45
CA PRO A 485 -31.75 -0.05 8.22
C PRO A 485 -32.34 0.00 6.80
N MET A 486 -32.16 1.11 6.07
CA MET A 486 -32.75 1.33 4.74
C MET A 486 -32.44 0.22 3.74
N ALA A 487 -31.17 -0.16 3.61
CA ALA A 487 -30.75 -1.18 2.65
C ALA A 487 -31.43 -2.52 2.93
N ARG A 488 -31.59 -2.86 4.22
CA ARG A 488 -32.29 -4.07 4.65
C ARG A 488 -33.79 -3.97 4.38
N LEU A 489 -34.42 -2.83 4.66
CA LEU A 489 -35.84 -2.63 4.37
C LEU A 489 -36.14 -2.82 2.88
N ILE A 490 -35.35 -2.19 2.00
CA ILE A 490 -35.47 -2.33 0.54
C ILE A 490 -35.23 -3.78 0.09
N GLN A 491 -34.28 -4.48 0.71
CA GLN A 491 -34.01 -5.88 0.46
C GLN A 491 -35.21 -6.76 0.82
N ASP A 492 -35.70 -6.63 2.05
CA ASP A 492 -36.73 -7.52 2.60
C ASP A 492 -38.10 -7.25 1.96
N THR A 493 -38.36 -6.03 1.50
CA THR A 493 -39.65 -5.63 0.90
C THR A 493 -39.63 -5.66 -0.63
N ILE A 494 -38.96 -4.69 -1.25
CA ILE A 494 -39.01 -4.47 -2.70
C ILE A 494 -38.29 -5.59 -3.45
N ARG A 495 -37.04 -5.89 -3.08
CA ARG A 495 -36.23 -6.89 -3.80
C ARG A 495 -36.84 -8.29 -3.69
N SER A 496 -37.34 -8.66 -2.51
CA SER A 496 -38.07 -9.91 -2.31
C SER A 496 -39.30 -10.01 -3.22
N ALA A 497 -40.13 -8.97 -3.28
CA ALA A 497 -41.33 -8.97 -4.13
C ALA A 497 -40.99 -9.05 -5.62
N LEU A 498 -39.93 -8.36 -6.07
CA LEU A 498 -39.48 -8.40 -7.47
C LEU A 498 -38.79 -9.71 -7.84
N ALA A 499 -38.19 -10.44 -6.89
CA ALA A 499 -37.40 -11.63 -7.18
C ALA A 499 -38.23 -12.73 -7.84
N ASP A 500 -39.42 -13.02 -7.30
CA ASP A 500 -40.32 -14.04 -7.85
C ASP A 500 -40.80 -13.66 -9.25
N GLU A 501 -41.12 -12.37 -9.46
CA GLU A 501 -41.60 -11.85 -10.74
C GLU A 501 -40.52 -11.82 -11.82
N LEU A 502 -39.25 -11.60 -11.44
CA LEU A 502 -38.10 -11.65 -12.32
C LEU A 502 -37.68 -13.08 -12.70
N LEU A 503 -37.91 -14.06 -11.83
CA LEU A 503 -37.52 -15.45 -12.08
C LEU A 503 -38.61 -16.24 -12.79
N PHE A 504 -39.87 -16.04 -12.40
CA PHE A 504 -40.97 -16.90 -12.80
C PHE A 504 -42.22 -16.14 -13.28
N GLY A 505 -42.29 -14.83 -13.01
CA GLY A 505 -43.50 -14.04 -13.23
C GLY A 505 -43.44 -13.10 -14.44
N LYS A 506 -44.16 -11.98 -14.33
CA LYS A 506 -44.45 -11.07 -15.44
C LYS A 506 -43.22 -10.31 -15.94
N LEU A 507 -42.14 -10.27 -15.16
CA LEU A 507 -40.90 -9.55 -15.50
C LEU A 507 -39.79 -10.47 -16.02
N ALA A 508 -40.05 -11.77 -16.20
CA ALA A 508 -39.04 -12.75 -16.62
C ALA A 508 -38.36 -12.40 -17.96
N ASN A 509 -39.05 -11.67 -18.84
CA ASN A 509 -38.55 -11.24 -20.15
C ASN A 509 -38.27 -9.73 -20.24
N GLY A 510 -38.25 -9.03 -19.10
CA GLY A 510 -38.30 -7.56 -19.04
C GLY A 510 -39.73 -7.04 -18.95
N GLY A 511 -39.90 -5.73 -18.89
CA GLY A 511 -41.21 -5.08 -18.80
C GLY A 511 -41.19 -3.82 -17.92
N LYS A 512 -42.38 -3.30 -17.60
CA LYS A 512 -42.54 -2.15 -16.71
C LYS A 512 -43.24 -2.56 -15.42
N VAL A 513 -42.79 -2.02 -14.30
CA VAL A 513 -43.42 -2.21 -12.99
C VAL A 513 -43.49 -0.90 -12.24
N THR A 514 -44.66 -0.57 -11.72
CA THR A 514 -44.82 0.49 -10.72
C THR A 514 -44.80 -0.15 -9.34
N VAL A 515 -43.90 0.31 -8.49
CA VAL A 515 -43.75 -0.15 -7.11
C VAL A 515 -44.35 0.91 -6.20
N ASP A 516 -45.39 0.52 -5.46
CA ASP A 516 -46.14 1.40 -4.57
C ASP A 516 -46.31 0.77 -3.17
N VAL A 517 -46.97 1.48 -2.26
CA VAL A 517 -47.35 0.98 -0.93
C VAL A 517 -48.87 1.02 -0.75
N LYS A 518 -49.44 -0.16 -0.47
CA LYS A 518 -50.87 -0.33 -0.12
C LYS A 518 -51.00 -1.05 1.21
N ASP A 519 -51.81 -0.50 2.11
CA ASP A 519 -52.03 -1.04 3.47
C ASP A 519 -50.73 -1.35 4.25
N GLY A 520 -49.72 -0.50 4.07
CA GLY A 520 -48.41 -0.65 4.73
C GLY A 520 -47.54 -1.80 4.19
N LYS A 521 -47.89 -2.37 3.03
CA LYS A 521 -47.12 -3.39 2.31
C LYS A 521 -46.75 -2.91 0.92
N VAL A 522 -45.57 -3.33 0.45
CA VAL A 522 -45.14 -3.06 -0.93
C VAL A 522 -46.07 -3.81 -1.90
N ALA A 523 -46.56 -3.10 -2.90
CA ALA A 523 -47.41 -3.61 -3.96
C ALA A 523 -46.72 -3.39 -5.31
N LEU A 524 -46.80 -4.39 -6.19
CA LEU A 524 -46.30 -4.32 -7.56
C LEU A 524 -47.49 -4.18 -8.51
N GLU A 525 -47.46 -3.16 -9.34
CA GLU A 525 -48.44 -2.89 -10.38
C GLU A 525 -47.79 -3.01 -11.75
N PHE A 526 -48.39 -3.81 -12.63
CA PHE A 526 -47.89 -4.04 -13.97
C PHE A 526 -48.81 -3.34 -14.96
N GLU A 527 -48.25 -2.58 -15.89
CA GLU A 527 -49.04 -2.07 -17.01
C GLU A 527 -49.52 -3.26 -17.85
N GLU A 528 -50.84 -3.38 -18.07
CA GLU A 528 -51.38 -4.36 -19.01
C GLU A 528 -50.97 -3.94 -20.44
N GLU A 529 -50.26 -4.81 -21.16
CA GLU A 529 -50.16 -4.67 -22.61
C GLU A 529 -51.58 -4.76 -23.19
N GLU A 530 -52.10 -3.66 -23.74
CA GLU A 530 -53.21 -3.71 -24.67
C GLU A 530 -52.79 -4.63 -25.81
N VAL A 531 -53.34 -5.85 -25.81
CA VAL A 531 -53.28 -6.76 -26.94
C VAL A 531 -54.03 -6.07 -28.08
N LEU A 532 -53.28 -5.40 -28.97
CA LEU A 532 -53.79 -4.94 -30.26
C LEU A 532 -54.29 -6.19 -31.01
N ALA A 533 -55.62 -6.35 -31.00
CA ALA A 533 -56.34 -7.45 -31.63
C ALA A 533 -56.32 -7.39 -33.16
#